data_AF-A0ABD3HRJ1-F1
#
_entry.id   AF-A0ABD3HRJ1-F1
#
_cell.length_a   1.000
_cell.length_b   1.000
_cell.length_c   1.000
_cell.angle_alpha   90.00
_cell.angle_beta   90.00
_cell.angle_gamma   90.00
#
_symmetry.space_group_name_H-M   'P 1'
#
loop_
_entity.id
_entity.type
_entity.pdbx_description
1 polymer ?
#
loop_
_entity_poly.entity_id
_entity_poly.type
_entity_poly.pdbx_seq_one_letter_code
_entity_poly.pdbx_strand_id
1 'polypeptide(L)'
;MKTKEIGYRGAWFRIEIKGIRQDTNGRVYCSLIYKDFPDESDAEVLALDIDRVTGNYKLIIRPSPPPAVKESSYDPSKELNKLHVVVRDHWNPGDLFDWWYSDCWWSAEVISVLEDGKFKV
;
A
#
# COMPACT_ATOMS: atom_id res chain seq x y z
N MET A 1 -0.59 -9.47 -15.19
CA MET A 1 -1.05 -8.48 -14.18
C MET A 1 -0.17 -8.67 -12.97
N LYS A 2 0.72 -7.72 -12.79
CA LYS A 2 1.80 -7.71 -11.78
C LYS A 2 1.36 -8.23 -10.41
N THR A 3 0.19 -7.83 -9.93
CA THR A 3 -0.34 -8.21 -8.59
C THR A 3 -0.59 -9.71 -8.40
N LYS A 4 -0.71 -10.50 -9.47
CA LYS A 4 -0.91 -11.97 -9.40
C LYS A 4 0.32 -12.77 -9.82
N GLU A 5 1.41 -12.10 -10.18
CA GLU A 5 2.64 -12.75 -10.61
C GLU A 5 3.49 -13.19 -9.40
N ILE A 6 4.21 -14.31 -9.57
CA ILE A 6 5.17 -14.77 -8.58
C ILE A 6 6.25 -13.70 -8.43
N GLY A 7 6.53 -13.31 -7.18
CA GLY A 7 7.53 -12.28 -6.85
C GLY A 7 6.94 -11.00 -6.26
N TYR A 8 5.63 -10.73 -6.39
CA TYR A 8 5.00 -9.50 -5.89
C TYR A 8 4.28 -9.65 -4.53
N ARG A 9 4.64 -10.66 -3.75
CA ARG A 9 4.09 -10.80 -2.39
C ARG A 9 4.58 -9.63 -1.54
N GLY A 10 3.64 -8.86 -0.98
CA GLY A 10 3.95 -7.66 -0.19
C GLY A 10 4.09 -6.38 -1.01
N ALA A 11 3.84 -6.41 -2.32
CA ALA A 11 3.86 -5.22 -3.16
C ALA A 11 2.50 -4.51 -3.23
N TRP A 12 2.53 -3.19 -3.21
CA TRP A 12 1.40 -2.28 -3.40
C TRP A 12 1.65 -1.36 -4.60
N PHE A 13 0.65 -1.25 -5.46
CA PHE A 13 0.73 -0.51 -6.70
C PHE A 13 -0.15 0.73 -6.62
N ARG A 14 0.31 1.85 -7.19
CA ARG A 14 -0.57 3.00 -7.39
C ARG A 14 -1.44 2.72 -8.61
N ILE A 15 -2.74 2.77 -8.39
CA ILE A 15 -3.75 2.52 -9.41
C ILE A 15 -4.64 3.74 -9.60
N GLU A 16 -5.38 3.75 -10.69
CA GLU A 16 -6.57 4.57 -10.85
C GLU A 16 -7.75 3.65 -11.19
N ILE A 17 -8.83 3.75 -10.42
CA ILE A 17 -10.06 2.98 -10.64
C ILE A 17 -10.87 3.68 -11.74
N LYS A 18 -11.14 2.95 -12.84
CA LYS A 18 -11.95 3.41 -13.97
C LYS A 18 -13.42 3.02 -13.85
N GLY A 19 -13.72 1.95 -13.12
CA GLY A 19 -15.09 1.47 -12.94
C GLY A 19 -15.21 0.52 -11.76
N ILE A 20 -16.41 0.47 -11.18
CA ILE A 20 -16.76 -0.47 -10.11
C ILE A 20 -18.04 -1.17 -10.54
N ARG A 21 -18.07 -2.49 -10.45
CA ARG A 21 -19.27 -3.29 -10.67
C ARG A 21 -19.44 -4.35 -9.58
N GLN A 22 -20.67 -4.78 -9.37
CA GLN A 22 -20.98 -5.87 -8.45
C GLN A 22 -21.63 -7.01 -9.23
N ASP A 23 -21.25 -8.26 -8.94
CA ASP A 23 -21.93 -9.43 -9.50
C ASP A 23 -23.18 -9.81 -8.68
N THR A 24 -23.94 -10.78 -9.20
CA THR A 24 -25.17 -11.27 -8.55
C THR A 24 -24.94 -11.94 -7.20
N ASN A 25 -23.69 -12.31 -6.89
CA ASN A 25 -23.29 -12.91 -5.60
C ASN A 25 -22.73 -11.85 -4.64
N GLY A 26 -22.85 -10.56 -4.99
CA GLY A 26 -22.41 -9.45 -4.16
C GLY A 26 -20.91 -9.15 -4.24
N ARG A 27 -20.15 -9.81 -5.13
CA ARG A 27 -18.70 -9.57 -5.27
C ARG A 27 -18.42 -8.27 -6.00
N VAL A 28 -17.54 -7.45 -5.46
CA VAL A 28 -17.19 -6.13 -5.99
C VAL A 28 -15.91 -6.21 -6.83
N TYR A 29 -16.02 -5.89 -8.11
CA TYR A 29 -14.91 -5.83 -9.05
C TYR A 29 -14.58 -4.38 -9.38
N CYS A 30 -13.29 -4.11 -9.54
CA CYS A 30 -12.77 -2.82 -9.94
C CYS A 30 -11.97 -2.97 -11.23
N SER A 31 -12.35 -2.19 -12.24
CA SER A 31 -11.54 -1.96 -13.43
C SER A 31 -10.55 -0.86 -13.13
N LEU A 32 -9.27 -1.07 -13.39
CA LEU A 32 -8.19 -0.17 -13.00
C LEU A 32 -7.07 -0.11 -14.03
N ILE A 33 -6.29 0.97 -13.95
CA ILE A 33 -5.01 1.12 -14.65
C ILE A 33 -3.88 1.25 -13.64
N TYR A 34 -2.69 0.76 -13.99
CA TYR A 34 -1.49 0.91 -13.19
C TYR A 34 -0.78 2.21 -13.55
N LYS A 35 -0.64 3.12 -12.58
CA LYS A 35 -0.08 4.46 -12.86
C LYS A 35 1.40 4.43 -13.21
N ASP A 36 2.13 3.49 -12.62
CA ASP A 36 3.59 3.38 -12.72
C ASP A 36 4.05 2.25 -13.65
N PHE A 37 3.10 1.60 -14.33
CA PHE A 37 3.36 0.56 -15.31
C PHE A 37 2.52 0.86 -16.57
N PRO A 38 2.92 1.86 -17.38
CA PRO A 38 2.12 2.35 -18.50
C PRO A 38 1.95 1.32 -19.62
N ASP A 39 2.83 0.32 -19.69
CA ASP A 39 2.76 -0.77 -20.66
C ASP A 39 1.76 -1.87 -20.26
N GLU A 40 1.24 -1.86 -19.02
CA GLU A 40 0.21 -2.80 -18.59
C GLU A 40 -1.17 -2.34 -19.12
N SER A 41 -1.92 -3.28 -19.70
CA SER A 41 -3.30 -3.04 -20.09
C SER A 41 -4.21 -2.85 -18.87
N ASP A 42 -5.37 -2.24 -19.09
CA ASP A 42 -6.47 -2.21 -18.13
C ASP A 42 -6.70 -3.60 -17.50
N ALA A 43 -6.87 -3.60 -16.18
CA ALA A 43 -7.04 -4.82 -15.42
C ALA A 43 -8.35 -4.79 -14.62
N GLU A 44 -8.93 -5.96 -14.41
CA GLU A 44 -10.05 -6.13 -13.50
C GLU A 44 -9.63 -7.01 -12.31
N VAL A 45 -9.88 -6.49 -11.11
CA VAL A 45 -9.59 -7.21 -9.86
C VAL A 45 -10.80 -7.24 -8.95
N LEU A 46 -10.85 -8.26 -8.11
CA LEU A 46 -11.81 -8.33 -7.02
C LEU A 46 -11.30 -7.43 -5.89
N ALA A 47 -12.12 -6.49 -5.39
CA ALA A 47 -11.69 -5.54 -4.36
C ALA A 47 -11.35 -6.24 -3.03
N LEU A 48 -12.10 -7.30 -2.71
CA LEU A 48 -11.91 -8.18 -1.56
C LEU A 48 -11.93 -9.64 -2.05
N ASP A 49 -10.77 -10.27 -2.07
CA ASP A 49 -10.63 -11.66 -2.46
C ASP A 49 -10.82 -12.61 -1.27
N ILE A 50 -11.33 -13.81 -1.52
CA ILE A 50 -11.47 -14.84 -0.49
C ILE A 50 -10.46 -15.93 -0.83
N ASP A 51 -9.51 -16.14 0.07
CA ASP A 51 -8.61 -17.28 0.01
C ASP A 51 -9.44 -18.56 0.14
N ARG A 52 -9.55 -19.33 -0.95
CA ARG A 52 -10.43 -20.51 -1.01
C ARG A 52 -9.94 -21.67 -0.14
N VAL A 53 -8.69 -21.65 0.33
CA VAL A 53 -8.12 -22.69 1.17
C VAL A 53 -8.39 -22.38 2.64
N THR A 54 -8.18 -21.13 3.03
CA THR A 54 -8.29 -20.70 4.43
C THR A 54 -9.65 -20.08 4.78
N GLY A 55 -10.44 -19.69 3.79
CA GLY A 55 -11.68 -18.93 3.96
C GLY A 55 -11.45 -17.46 4.32
N ASN A 56 -10.19 -17.01 4.40
CA ASN A 56 -9.85 -15.66 4.84
C ASN A 56 -10.06 -14.62 3.73
N TYR A 57 -10.58 -13.46 4.12
CA TYR A 57 -10.66 -12.31 3.23
C TYR A 57 -9.28 -11.65 3.06
N LYS A 58 -8.92 -11.32 1.83
CA LYS A 58 -7.75 -10.57 1.43
C LYS A 58 -8.20 -9.30 0.73
N LEU A 59 -7.91 -8.16 1.37
CA LEU A 59 -8.14 -6.87 0.74
C LEU A 59 -7.12 -6.67 -0.39
N ILE A 60 -7.58 -6.49 -1.62
CA ILE A 60 -6.73 -6.30 -2.81
C ILE A 60 -6.57 -4.81 -3.13
N ILE A 61 -7.62 -4.02 -2.86
CA ILE A 61 -7.62 -2.57 -3.08
C ILE A 61 -7.76 -1.86 -1.73
N ARG A 62 -6.91 -0.86 -1.49
CA ARG A 62 -7.02 0.04 -0.35
C ARG A 62 -6.89 1.51 -0.80
N PRO A 63 -7.48 2.46 -0.07
CA PRO A 63 -7.17 3.88 -0.23
C PRO A 63 -5.66 4.12 -0.08
N SER A 64 -5.18 5.23 -0.67
CA SER A 64 -3.81 5.68 -0.37
C SER A 64 -3.66 5.92 1.14
N PRO A 65 -2.51 5.56 1.73
CA PRO A 65 -2.27 5.84 3.14
C PRO A 65 -2.39 7.35 3.40
N PRO A 66 -2.87 7.75 4.57
CA PRO A 66 -2.92 9.15 4.95
C PRO A 66 -1.50 9.77 4.91
N PRO A 67 -1.38 11.08 4.64
CA PRO A 67 -0.09 11.76 4.73
C PRO A 67 0.56 11.57 6.09
N ALA A 68 1.88 11.38 6.13
CA ALA A 68 2.65 11.26 7.35
C ALA A 68 3.27 12.60 7.76
N VAL A 69 3.22 12.92 9.05
CA VAL A 69 3.89 14.06 9.68
C VAL A 69 4.85 13.53 10.73
N LYS A 70 6.08 14.04 10.77
CA LYS A 70 7.05 13.65 11.79
C LYS A 70 6.67 14.17 13.17
N GLU A 71 6.91 13.39 14.22
CA GLU A 71 6.68 13.77 15.62
C GLU A 71 7.30 15.13 15.96
N SER A 72 8.56 15.37 15.58
CA SER A 72 9.25 16.64 15.77
C SER A 72 8.56 17.86 15.15
N SER A 73 7.75 17.64 14.11
CA SER A 73 7.05 18.68 13.35
C SER A 73 5.56 18.77 13.71
N TYR A 74 5.06 17.85 14.53
CA TYR A 74 3.67 17.79 14.92
C TYR A 74 3.37 18.79 16.04
N ASP A 75 2.33 19.59 15.83
CA ASP A 75 1.85 20.56 16.81
C ASP A 75 0.38 20.31 17.10
N PRO A 76 0.05 19.70 18.26
CA PRO A 76 -1.33 19.37 18.61
C PRO A 76 -2.20 20.61 18.86
N SER A 77 -1.61 21.80 19.00
CA SER A 77 -2.36 23.05 19.22
C SER A 77 -2.88 23.68 17.92
N LYS A 78 -2.36 23.25 16.76
CA LYS A 78 -2.86 23.69 15.45
C LYS A 78 -4.09 22.90 15.07
N GLU A 79 -5.16 23.57 14.65
CA GLU A 79 -6.33 22.88 14.09
C GLU A 79 -5.92 22.08 12.86
N LEU A 80 -6.18 20.78 12.92
CA LEU A 80 -5.82 19.83 11.88
C LEU A 80 -6.99 19.72 10.90
N ASN A 81 -6.98 20.57 9.87
CA ASN A 81 -8.00 20.54 8.80
C ASN A 81 -7.90 19.31 7.88
N LYS A 82 -6.89 18.44 8.05
CA LYS A 82 -6.66 17.23 7.24
C LYS A 82 -6.18 16.06 8.09
N LEU A 83 -6.75 14.87 7.85
CA LEU A 83 -6.30 13.62 8.45
C LEU A 83 -4.84 13.34 8.03
N HIS A 84 -3.99 13.06 9.02
CA HIS A 84 -2.61 12.63 8.84
C HIS A 84 -2.25 11.65 9.96
N VAL A 85 -1.16 10.92 9.76
CA VAL A 85 -0.59 10.05 10.78
C VAL A 85 0.70 10.68 11.28
N VAL A 86 0.88 10.68 12.60
CA VAL A 86 2.13 11.11 13.23
C VAL A 86 3.08 9.91 13.25
N VAL A 87 4.29 10.08 12.71
CA VAL A 87 5.32 9.04 12.60
C VAL A 87 6.58 9.48 13.34
N ARG A 88 7.28 8.51 13.94
CA ARG A 88 8.56 8.75 14.60
C ARG A 88 9.58 9.37 13.64
N ASP A 89 10.46 10.19 14.19
CA ASP A 89 11.57 10.80 13.46
C ASP A 89 12.67 9.81 13.06
N HIS A 90 12.70 8.64 13.69
CA HIS A 90 13.73 7.62 13.53
C HIS A 90 13.12 6.22 13.35
N TRP A 91 13.90 5.36 12.70
CA TRP A 91 13.60 3.94 12.52
C TRP A 91 14.25 3.11 13.60
N ASN A 92 13.62 2.02 14.00
CA ASN A 92 14.16 0.99 14.88
C ASN A 92 14.11 -0.39 14.21
N PRO A 93 14.98 -1.33 14.58
CA PRO A 93 14.86 -2.72 14.16
C PRO A 93 13.47 -3.28 14.52
N GLY A 94 12.86 -3.99 13.57
CA GLY A 94 11.49 -4.51 13.67
C GLY A 94 10.40 -3.57 13.18
N ASP A 95 10.73 -2.32 12.81
CA ASP A 95 9.75 -1.41 12.22
C ASP A 95 9.32 -1.87 10.82
N LEU A 96 8.01 -1.91 10.59
CA LEU A 96 7.42 -2.19 9.29
C LEU A 96 7.13 -0.90 8.53
N PHE A 97 7.45 -0.88 7.24
CA PHE A 97 7.18 0.25 6.37
C PHE A 97 7.03 -0.19 4.91
N ASP A 98 6.48 0.69 4.08
CA ASP A 98 6.38 0.47 2.64
C ASP A 98 7.53 1.21 1.93
N TRP A 99 8.36 0.49 1.20
CA TRP A 99 9.54 0.98 0.48
C TRP A 99 9.27 1.15 -1.02
N TRP A 100 9.45 2.35 -1.55
CA TRP A 100 9.36 2.57 -3.00
C TRP A 100 10.59 1.99 -3.72
N TYR A 101 10.40 0.92 -4.48
CA TYR A 101 11.45 0.26 -5.25
C TYR A 101 10.87 -0.43 -6.49
N SER A 102 11.54 -0.28 -7.64
CA SER A 102 11.08 -0.83 -8.93
C SER A 102 9.62 -0.49 -9.25
N ASP A 103 9.28 0.80 -9.13
CA ASP A 103 8.00 1.38 -9.52
C ASP A 103 6.76 0.89 -8.72
N CYS A 104 6.98 0.26 -7.57
CA CYS A 104 5.93 -0.05 -6.61
C CYS A 104 6.41 0.04 -5.15
N TRP A 105 5.47 -0.08 -4.22
CA TRP A 105 5.72 -0.03 -2.78
C TRP A 105 5.83 -1.44 -2.21
N TRP A 106 6.96 -1.78 -1.59
CA TRP A 106 7.20 -3.09 -0.98
C TRP A 106 7.10 -3.00 0.53
N SER A 107 6.29 -3.84 1.15
CA SER A 107 6.31 -3.98 2.60
C SER A 107 7.64 -4.60 3.03
N ALA A 108 8.35 -3.90 3.91
CA ALA A 108 9.67 -4.24 4.40
C ALA A 108 9.74 -4.08 5.92
N GLU A 109 10.73 -4.73 6.51
CA GLU A 109 11.06 -4.64 7.94
C GLU A 109 12.47 -4.08 8.08
N VAL A 110 12.67 -3.15 9.01
CA VAL A 110 14.00 -2.66 9.34
C VAL A 110 14.76 -3.76 10.08
N ILE A 111 15.84 -4.28 9.50
CA ILE A 111 16.71 -5.29 10.13
C ILE A 111 17.72 -4.62 11.07
N SER A 112 18.31 -3.50 10.65
CA SER A 112 19.30 -2.78 11.44
C SER A 112 19.41 -1.32 11.02
N VAL A 113 19.64 -0.44 11.98
CA VAL A 113 19.94 0.98 11.72
C VAL A 113 21.43 1.14 11.47
N LEU A 114 21.78 1.92 10.44
CA LEU A 114 23.14 2.25 10.04
C LEU A 114 23.43 3.74 10.33
N GLU A 115 24.65 4.17 10.06
CA GLU A 115 25.02 5.59 10.14
C GLU A 115 24.32 6.43 9.04
N ASP A 116 24.33 7.76 9.20
CA ASP A 116 23.77 8.74 8.25
C ASP A 116 22.27 8.58 7.91
N GLY A 117 21.48 8.07 8.87
CA GLY A 117 20.03 7.89 8.69
C GLY A 117 19.66 6.78 7.70
N LYS A 118 20.60 5.89 7.38
CA LYS A 118 20.35 4.71 6.56
C LYS A 118 19.93 3.52 7.43
N PHE A 119 19.28 2.56 6.81
CA PHE A 119 18.90 1.31 7.46
C PHE A 119 18.97 0.17 6.47
N LYS A 120 19.16 -1.04 7.00
CA LYS A 120 19.09 -2.29 6.25
C LYS A 120 17.68 -2.86 6.37
N VAL A 121 17.21 -3.39 5.25
CA VAL A 121 15.92 -4.05 5.06
C VAL A 121 16.11 -5.48 4.62
#